data_AF-A0A1H0VMK7-F1
#
_entry.id   AF-A0A1H0VMK7-F1
#
_cell.length_a   1.000
_cell.length_b   1.000
_cell.length_c   1.000
_cell.angle_alpha   90.00
_cell.angle_beta   90.00
_cell.angle_gamma   90.00
#
_symmetry.space_group_name_H-M   'P 1'
#
loop_
_entity.id
_entity.type
_entity.pdbx_description
1 polymer ?
#
loop_
_entity_poly.entity_id
_entity_poly.type
_entity_poly.pdbx_seq_one_letter_code
_entity_poly.pdbx_strand_id
1 'polypeptide(L)'
;MTAAQTPLQRITIPGPHAHGTQGSDADCSDMRIDAARVRHFWNHAIEGTAEEYRRGIDLADCEASAEVQFRQGGKGTLSLDAATGWGALEQQGTTRYFYCAACEGILGRNFRPDAPR
;
A
#
# COMPACT_ATOMS: atom_id res chain seq x y z
N MET A 1 -16.17 -8.59 12.20
CA MET A 1 -14.99 -9.23 12.82
C MET A 1 -13.85 -9.07 11.84
N THR A 2 -12.96 -8.11 12.05
CA THR A 2 -11.78 -7.91 11.18
C THR A 2 -10.84 -9.09 11.43
N ALA A 3 -10.56 -9.91 10.42
CA ALA A 3 -9.51 -10.92 10.55
C ALA A 3 -8.21 -10.19 10.88
N ALA A 4 -7.55 -10.57 11.99
CA ALA A 4 -6.26 -10.00 12.33
C ALA A 4 -5.27 -10.37 11.22
N GLN A 5 -4.80 -9.37 10.49
CA GLN A 5 -3.87 -9.58 9.39
C GLN A 5 -2.60 -10.26 9.92
N THR A 6 -2.03 -11.19 9.13
CA THR A 6 -0.82 -11.91 9.53
C THR A 6 0.30 -10.90 9.81
N PRO A 7 0.97 -10.94 10.98
CA PRO A 7 2.00 -9.96 11.30
C PRO A 7 3.16 -9.97 10.30
N LEU A 8 3.58 -8.77 9.88
CA LEU A 8 4.77 -8.57 9.07
C LEU A 8 6.02 -8.90 9.90
N GLN A 9 6.91 -9.71 9.31
CA GLN A 9 8.23 -10.04 9.87
C GLN A 9 9.33 -9.14 9.31
N ARG A 10 9.35 -8.95 7.99
CA ARG A 10 10.36 -8.16 7.28
C ARG A 10 9.70 -7.36 6.17
N ILE A 11 10.19 -6.15 5.95
CA ILE A 11 9.81 -5.26 4.85
C ILE A 11 11.09 -4.87 4.15
N THR A 12 11.15 -5.07 2.85
CA THR A 12 12.24 -4.62 1.98
C THR A 12 11.67 -3.62 0.99
N ILE A 13 12.32 -2.48 0.85
CA ILE A 13 11.94 -1.43 -0.10
C ILE A 13 12.98 -1.43 -1.22
N PRO A 14 12.69 -2.00 -2.40
CA PRO A 14 13.65 -2.05 -3.51
C PRO A 14 13.98 -0.66 -4.05
N GLY A 15 12.98 0.22 -4.09
CA GLY A 15 13.09 1.62 -4.45
C GLY A 15 12.11 2.44 -3.60
N PRO A 16 12.55 3.52 -2.95
CA PRO A 16 11.70 4.27 -2.03
C PRO A 16 10.82 5.29 -2.74
N HIS A 17 10.98 5.49 -4.04
CA HIS A 17 10.27 6.52 -4.80
C HIS A 17 9.00 5.93 -5.41
N ALA A 18 7.91 6.68 -5.36
CA ALA A 18 6.73 6.35 -6.14
C ALA A 18 6.99 6.60 -7.63
N HIS A 19 6.26 5.87 -8.46
CA HIS A 19 6.25 6.03 -9.90
C HIS A 19 4.82 6.22 -10.38
N GLY A 20 4.68 6.84 -11.55
CA GLY A 20 3.37 7.01 -12.18
C GLY A 20 2.73 5.67 -12.49
N THR A 21 1.43 5.53 -12.24
CA THR A 21 0.68 4.36 -12.69
C THR A 21 0.67 4.29 -14.21
N GLN A 22 0.42 3.11 -14.78
CA GLN A 22 0.55 2.90 -16.23
C GLN A 22 -0.37 3.86 -17.01
N GLY A 23 0.26 4.79 -17.77
CA GLY A 23 -0.45 5.80 -18.55
C GLY A 23 -0.71 7.13 -17.84
N SER A 24 -0.23 7.31 -16.60
CA SER A 24 -0.25 8.59 -15.89
C SER A 24 1.02 9.40 -16.16
N ASP A 25 0.85 10.70 -16.40
CA ASP A 25 1.93 11.70 -16.55
C ASP A 25 2.18 12.46 -15.23
N ALA A 26 1.67 11.96 -14.11
CA ALA A 26 1.76 12.65 -12.82
C ALA A 26 3.19 12.76 -12.28
N ASP A 27 3.49 13.89 -11.64
CA ASP A 27 4.76 14.09 -10.94
C ASP A 27 4.72 13.44 -9.56
N CYS A 28 5.33 12.25 -9.46
CA CYS A 28 5.45 11.47 -8.23
C CYS A 28 6.77 11.72 -7.47
N SER A 29 7.59 12.70 -7.87
CA SER A 29 8.97 12.87 -7.40
C SER A 29 9.11 13.06 -5.87
N ASP A 30 8.14 13.74 -5.25
CA ASP A 30 8.07 13.98 -3.81
C ASP A 30 7.41 12.85 -3.00
N MET A 31 6.90 11.82 -3.70
CA MET A 31 6.20 10.70 -3.08
C MET A 31 7.12 9.53 -2.82
N ARG A 32 6.99 8.93 -1.63
CA ARG A 32 7.90 7.90 -1.15
C ARG A 32 7.21 6.81 -0.35
N ILE A 33 7.81 5.62 -0.34
CA ILE A 33 7.44 4.51 0.55
C ILE A 33 8.56 4.23 1.55
N ASP A 34 8.17 3.85 2.76
CA ASP A 34 9.07 3.39 3.81
C ASP A 34 8.40 2.29 4.65
N ALA A 35 9.18 1.66 5.52
CA ALA A 35 8.69 0.56 6.34
C ALA A 35 7.63 0.97 7.37
N ALA A 36 7.58 2.23 7.81
CA ALA A 36 6.57 2.70 8.76
C ALA A 36 5.22 2.86 8.05
N ARG A 37 5.21 3.42 6.85
CA ARG A 37 4.03 3.52 5.98
C ARG A 37 3.46 2.15 5.63
N VAL A 38 4.32 1.20 5.22
CA VAL A 38 3.90 -0.18 4.93
C VAL A 38 3.25 -0.84 6.16
N ARG A 39 3.86 -0.71 7.34
CA ARG A 39 3.27 -1.27 8.58
C ARG A 39 1.97 -0.59 8.94
N HIS A 40 1.89 0.73 8.81
CA HIS A 40 0.69 1.48 9.12
C HIS A 40 -0.47 1.05 8.22
N PHE A 41 -0.24 0.96 6.91
CA PHE A 41 -1.23 0.44 5.97
C PHE A 41 -1.68 -0.96 6.37
N TRP A 42 -0.73 -1.89 6.52
CA TRP A 42 -1.05 -3.28 6.87
C TRP A 42 -1.81 -3.41 8.18
N ASN A 43 -1.50 -2.60 9.20
CA ASN A 43 -2.19 -2.71 10.48
C ASN A 43 -3.62 -2.14 10.46
N HIS A 44 -3.95 -1.28 9.50
CA HIS A 44 -5.24 -0.57 9.46
C HIS A 44 -6.14 -0.94 8.29
N ALA A 45 -5.57 -1.56 7.25
CA ALA A 45 -6.35 -1.89 6.07
C ALA A 45 -7.36 -3.02 6.34
N ILE A 46 -8.36 -3.10 5.48
CA ILE A 46 -9.35 -4.18 5.48
C ILE A 46 -9.39 -4.75 4.07
N GLU A 47 -9.49 -6.07 3.97
CA GLU A 47 -9.58 -6.74 2.67
C GLU A 47 -10.87 -6.32 1.96
N GLY A 48 -10.71 -5.89 0.71
CA GLY A 48 -11.79 -5.50 -0.19
C GLY A 48 -11.79 -6.36 -1.46
N THR A 49 -12.74 -6.11 -2.33
CA THR A 49 -12.88 -6.84 -3.60
C THR A 49 -12.08 -6.18 -4.73
N ALA A 50 -11.77 -6.96 -5.77
CA ALA A 50 -11.15 -6.43 -6.99
C ALA A 50 -12.02 -5.36 -7.69
N GLU A 51 -13.35 -5.45 -7.54
CA GLU A 51 -14.26 -4.48 -8.11
C GLU A 51 -14.23 -3.14 -7.39
N GLU A 52 -14.22 -3.16 -6.05
CA GLU A 52 -14.06 -1.94 -5.24
C GLU A 52 -12.70 -1.29 -5.46
N TYR A 53 -11.65 -2.10 -5.52
CA TYR A 53 -10.30 -1.62 -5.84
C TYR A 53 -10.28 -0.88 -7.17
N ARG A 54 -10.77 -1.50 -8.27
CA ARG A 54 -10.80 -0.87 -9.60
C ARG A 54 -11.54 0.47 -9.59
N ARG A 55 -12.72 0.53 -8.96
CA ARG A 55 -13.48 1.78 -8.83
C ARG A 55 -12.74 2.84 -8.00
N GLY A 56 -11.94 2.41 -7.03
CA GLY A 56 -11.19 3.29 -6.14
C GLY A 56 -9.89 3.82 -6.73
N ILE A 57 -9.24 3.07 -7.63
CA ILE A 57 -7.93 3.42 -8.20
C ILE A 57 -8.00 4.11 -9.57
N ASP A 58 -9.17 4.31 -10.15
CA ASP A 58 -9.33 5.10 -11.38
C ASP A 58 -8.77 6.54 -11.25
N LEU A 59 -8.52 7.00 -10.02
CA LEU A 59 -7.94 8.29 -9.66
C LEU A 59 -6.51 8.19 -9.10
N ALA A 60 -5.90 7.00 -9.08
CA ALA A 60 -4.56 6.79 -8.54
C ALA A 60 -3.49 7.06 -9.60
N ASP A 61 -2.82 8.21 -9.44
CA ASP A 61 -1.79 8.67 -10.37
C ASP A 61 -0.37 8.18 -10.04
N CYS A 62 -0.12 7.86 -8.77
CA CYS A 62 1.19 7.44 -8.28
C CYS A 62 1.06 6.21 -7.37
N GLU A 63 1.98 5.27 -7.53
CA GLU A 63 2.07 4.07 -6.70
C GLU A 63 3.52 3.80 -6.25
N ALA A 64 3.67 3.03 -5.17
CA ALA A 64 4.97 2.52 -4.74
C ALA A 64 4.82 1.13 -4.11
N SER A 65 5.86 0.31 -4.22
CA SER A 65 5.80 -1.09 -3.78
C SER A 65 6.87 -1.45 -2.77
N ALA A 66 6.53 -2.40 -1.91
CA ALA A 66 7.40 -3.01 -0.92
C ALA A 66 7.32 -4.52 -1.01
N GLU A 67 8.45 -5.20 -0.86
CA GLU A 67 8.43 -6.64 -0.61
C GLU A 67 8.18 -6.88 0.88
N VAL A 68 7.19 -7.72 1.18
CA VAL A 68 6.79 -8.04 2.55
C VAL A 68 6.97 -9.53 2.83
N GLN A 69 7.51 -9.85 4.00
CA GLN A 69 7.58 -11.21 4.50
C GLN A 69 6.70 -11.32 5.73
N PHE A 70 5.75 -12.25 5.68
CA PHE A 70 4.83 -12.52 6.79
C PHE A 70 5.40 -13.57 7.72
N ARG A 71 5.15 -13.46 9.03
CA ARG A 71 5.58 -14.47 10.00
C ARG A 71 5.05 -15.88 9.69
N GLN A 72 3.89 -15.98 9.04
CA GLN A 72 3.21 -17.25 8.73
C GLN A 72 2.62 -17.31 7.31
N GLY A 73 3.18 -16.61 6.33
CA GLY A 73 2.54 -16.46 5.01
C GLY A 73 3.48 -16.37 3.81
N GLY A 74 4.78 -16.59 3.98
CA GLY A 74 5.74 -16.44 2.90
C GLY A 74 6.01 -14.97 2.54
N LYS A 75 6.52 -14.74 1.33
CA LYS A 75 6.87 -13.41 0.79
C LYS A 75 5.82 -12.98 -0.24
N GLY A 76 5.49 -11.70 -0.27
CA GLY A 76 4.67 -11.07 -1.29
C GLY A 76 5.17 -9.66 -1.63
N THR A 77 4.54 -9.06 -2.62
CA THR A 77 4.77 -7.66 -3.02
C THR A 77 3.51 -6.87 -2.70
N LEU A 78 3.64 -5.86 -1.83
CA LEU A 78 2.57 -4.94 -1.49
C LEU A 78 2.78 -3.63 -2.25
N SER A 79 1.85 -3.29 -3.14
CA SER A 79 1.76 -1.98 -3.77
C SER A 79 0.77 -1.10 -3.02
N LEU A 80 1.11 0.17 -2.87
CA LEU A 80 0.28 1.19 -2.23
C LEU A 80 0.00 2.31 -3.22
N ASP A 81 -1.27 2.71 -3.31
CA ASP A 81 -1.70 3.85 -4.09
C ASP A 81 -1.55 5.14 -3.28
N ALA A 82 -1.05 6.20 -3.91
CA ALA A 82 -0.79 7.46 -3.21
C ALA A 82 -2.06 8.14 -2.73
N ALA A 83 -3.07 8.24 -3.59
CA ALA A 83 -4.18 9.18 -3.42
C ALA A 83 -5.45 8.58 -2.81
N THR A 84 -5.57 7.25 -2.74
CA THR A 84 -6.88 6.60 -2.59
C THR A 84 -7.00 5.78 -1.31
N GLY A 85 -5.88 5.49 -0.64
CA GLY A 85 -5.84 4.59 0.51
C GLY A 85 -6.02 3.11 0.16
N TRP A 86 -5.97 2.78 -1.13
CA TRP A 86 -5.94 1.40 -1.62
C TRP A 86 -4.52 0.85 -1.71
N GLY A 87 -4.44 -0.48 -1.71
CA GLY A 87 -3.22 -1.21 -1.99
C GLY A 87 -3.52 -2.65 -2.38
N ALA A 88 -2.58 -3.26 -3.08
CA ALA A 88 -2.69 -4.62 -3.58
C ALA A 88 -1.50 -5.47 -3.11
N LEU A 89 -1.79 -6.65 -2.57
CA LEU A 89 -0.78 -7.63 -2.19
C LEU A 89 -0.80 -8.78 -3.19
N GLU A 90 0.27 -8.90 -3.96
CA GLU A 90 0.53 -10.07 -4.78
C GLU A 90 1.34 -11.11 -3.98
N GLN A 91 0.80 -12.32 -3.85
CA GLN A 91 1.45 -13.42 -3.16
C GLN A 91 1.13 -14.74 -3.86
N GLN A 92 2.16 -15.49 -4.25
CA GLN A 92 2.02 -16.81 -4.89
C GLN A 92 1.08 -16.80 -6.11
N GLY A 93 1.13 -15.73 -6.93
CA GLY A 93 0.28 -15.59 -8.12
C GLY A 93 -1.18 -15.22 -7.83
N THR A 94 -1.54 -14.93 -6.58
CA THR A 94 -2.85 -14.41 -6.18
C THR A 94 -2.71 -12.97 -5.70
N THR A 95 -3.60 -12.10 -6.18
CA THR A 95 -3.67 -10.69 -5.74
C THR A 95 -4.85 -10.51 -4.80
N ARG A 96 -4.58 -9.91 -3.63
CA ARG A 96 -5.59 -9.48 -2.66
C ARG A 96 -5.57 -7.96 -2.55
N TYR A 97 -6.73 -7.36 -2.35
CA TYR A 97 -6.90 -5.92 -2.36
C TYR A 97 -7.30 -5.43 -0.97
N PHE A 98 -6.78 -4.28 -0.58
CA PHE A 98 -6.93 -3.76 0.78
C PHE A 98 -7.22 -2.27 0.73
N TYR A 99 -8.12 -1.82 1.61
CA TYR A 99 -8.49 -0.42 1.75
C TYR A 99 -8.25 0.08 3.16
N CYS A 100 -7.69 1.28 3.27
CA CYS A 100 -7.45 1.99 4.51
C CYS A 100 -7.80 3.48 4.31
N ALA A 101 -8.94 3.92 4.84
CA ALA A 101 -9.35 5.33 4.76
C ALA A 101 -8.33 6.29 5.42
N ALA A 102 -7.66 5.85 6.49
CA ALA A 102 -6.62 6.64 7.16
C ALA A 102 -5.29 6.70 6.38
N CYS A 103 -5.18 5.96 5.27
CA CYS A 103 -3.99 5.85 4.45
C CYS A 103 -4.11 6.65 3.14
N GLU A 104 -5.13 7.48 3.00
CA GLU A 104 -5.19 8.45 1.91
C GLU A 104 -3.96 9.38 1.98
N GLY A 105 -3.27 9.58 0.86
CA GLY A 105 -2.04 10.36 0.82
C GLY A 105 -0.82 9.66 1.43
N ILE A 106 -0.84 8.34 1.65
CA ILE A 106 0.21 7.62 2.42
C ILE A 106 1.63 7.82 1.86
N LEU A 107 1.76 7.99 0.56
CA LEU A 107 3.05 8.22 -0.10
C LEU A 107 3.51 9.69 -0.03
N GLY A 108 2.62 10.62 0.31
CA GLY A 108 2.91 12.04 0.36
C GLY A 108 3.94 12.41 1.43
N ARG A 109 4.69 13.49 1.20
CA ARG A 109 5.73 14.01 2.12
C ARG A 109 5.21 14.29 3.53
N ASN A 110 3.94 14.67 3.66
CA ASN A 110 3.33 15.07 4.93
C ASN A 110 2.66 13.91 5.69
N PHE A 111 2.63 12.70 5.12
CA PHE A 111 2.03 11.55 5.80
C PHE A 111 2.88 11.13 7.00
N ARG A 112 2.24 11.07 8.18
CA ARG A 112 2.88 10.71 9.44
C ARG A 112 2.16 9.50 10.06
N PRO A 113 2.70 8.29 9.90
CA PRO A 113 2.06 7.07 10.38
C PRO A 113 1.91 6.99 11.91
N ASP A 114 2.71 7.78 12.64
CA ASP A 114 2.78 7.81 14.10
C ASP A 114 2.30 9.15 14.72
N ALA A 115 1.65 10.02 13.94
CA ALA A 115 1.11 11.25 14.50
C ALA A 115 -0.06 10.92 15.45
N PRO A 116 -0.13 11.54 16.65
CA PRO A 116 -1.35 11.49 17.46
C PRO A 116 -2.50 12.05 16.62
N ARG A 117 -3.61 11.31 16.54
CA ARG A 117 -4.87 11.84 15.98
C ARG A 117 -5.42 12.96 16.85
#